data_AF-A0A7J9K0I0-F1
#
_entry.id   AF-A0A7J9K0I0-F1
#
_cell.length_a   1.000
_cell.length_b   1.000
_cell.length_c   1.000
_cell.angle_alpha   90.00
_cell.angle_beta   90.00
_cell.angle_gamma   90.00
#
_symmetry.space_group_name_H-M   'P 1'
#
loop_
_entity.id
_entity.type
_entity.pdbx_description
1 polymer ?
#
loop_
_entity_poly.entity_id
_entity_poly.type
_entity_poly.pdbx_seq_one_letter_code
_entity_poly.pdbx_strand_id
1 'polypeptide(L)'
;MFVWNEFLTRGIRNNLNNTLWTVALVYGFFKQVKLSLSGRDFMFTLIARRSRHYAGTRYLKRGVNEKGRVANDVETEQIVFEDVPEGCPTQISSVVQNRGSIPLFWSQETSRLNLRPDIILSKKDPNYDATRLHFENLVRRYGNPIIILNLIKRCEKKPRETILRAEFANSIRFLNKSLTEEDRLRATKSVAVLGRVADYALNLTGIFYCQVTPNCRPEGLLNLSCLV
;
A
#
# COMPACT_ATOMS: atom_id res chain seq x y z
N MET A 1 -7.37 -9.58 1.30
CA MET A 1 -7.30 -8.47 0.30
C MET A 1 -6.58 -8.89 -0.99
N PHE A 2 -5.40 -9.50 -0.91
CA PHE A 2 -4.56 -9.81 -2.07
C PHE A 2 -4.77 -11.19 -2.72
N VAL A 3 -5.65 -12.03 -2.15
CA VAL A 3 -6.02 -13.33 -2.74
C VAL A 3 -6.89 -13.12 -3.98
N TRP A 4 -6.27 -13.11 -5.15
CA TRP A 4 -6.92 -12.81 -6.42
C TRP A 4 -8.02 -13.82 -6.78
N ASN A 5 -7.76 -15.11 -6.56
CA ASN A 5 -8.69 -16.21 -6.82
C ASN A 5 -9.67 -16.48 -5.66
N GLU A 6 -9.88 -15.54 -4.74
CA GLU A 6 -10.79 -15.75 -3.60
C GLU A 6 -12.22 -16.08 -4.04
N PHE A 7 -12.72 -15.41 -5.10
CA PHE A 7 -14.08 -15.66 -5.58
C PHE A 7 -14.22 -17.07 -6.16
N LEU A 8 -13.23 -17.51 -6.93
CA LEU A 8 -13.20 -18.83 -7.58
C LEU A 8 -13.09 -19.97 -6.56
N THR A 9 -12.35 -19.73 -5.47
CA THR A 9 -12.10 -20.73 -4.42
C THR A 9 -13.17 -20.73 -3.33
N ARG A 10 -14.11 -19.79 -3.35
CA ARG A 10 -15.10 -19.60 -2.27
C ARG A 10 -15.99 -20.83 -2.05
N GLY A 11 -16.43 -21.50 -3.12
CA GLY A 11 -17.29 -22.68 -2.99
C GLY A 11 -16.60 -23.83 -2.26
N ILE A 12 -15.37 -24.17 -2.69
CA ILE A 12 -14.57 -25.23 -2.06
C ILE A 12 -14.26 -24.89 -0.60
N ARG A 13 -13.86 -23.65 -0.33
CA ARG A 13 -13.53 -23.19 1.03
C ARG A 13 -14.73 -23.24 1.96
N ASN A 14 -15.91 -22.84 1.49
CA ASN A 14 -17.14 -22.84 2.28
C ASN A 14 -17.66 -24.26 2.53
N ASN A 15 -17.50 -25.18 1.57
CA ASN A 15 -17.97 -26.55 1.72
C ASN A 15 -17.05 -27.40 2.61
N LEU A 16 -15.73 -27.23 2.45
CA LEU A 16 -14.75 -28.04 3.16
C LEU A 16 -14.24 -27.38 4.46
N ASN A 17 -14.60 -26.12 4.69
CA ASN A 17 -14.14 -25.29 5.82
C ASN A 17 -12.61 -25.30 6.01
N ASN A 18 -11.86 -25.45 4.92
CA ASN A 18 -10.40 -25.44 4.93
C ASN A 18 -9.82 -24.85 3.64
N THR A 19 -8.50 -24.60 3.66
CA THR A 19 -7.74 -24.07 2.53
C THR A 19 -6.80 -25.09 1.89
N LEU A 20 -6.81 -26.36 2.33
CA LEU A 20 -5.87 -27.41 1.90
C LEU A 20 -5.91 -27.63 0.38
N TRP A 21 -7.10 -27.53 -0.21
CA TRP A 21 -7.33 -27.74 -1.65
C TRP A 21 -7.26 -26.45 -2.47
N THR A 22 -6.90 -25.32 -1.87
CA THR A 22 -6.92 -24.02 -2.54
C THR A 22 -5.63 -23.25 -2.31
N VAL A 23 -4.90 -22.97 -3.39
CA VAL A 23 -3.71 -22.11 -3.33
C VAL A 23 -4.13 -20.65 -3.45
N ALA A 24 -3.61 -19.78 -2.58
CA ALA A 24 -3.84 -18.34 -2.68
C ALA A 24 -2.96 -17.75 -3.78
N LEU A 25 -3.60 -17.20 -4.81
CA LEU A 25 -2.89 -16.53 -5.91
C LEU A 25 -2.84 -15.03 -5.66
N VAL A 26 -1.69 -14.42 -5.95
CA VAL A 26 -1.49 -12.98 -5.86
C VAL A 26 -1.34 -12.41 -7.27
N TYR A 27 -2.08 -11.36 -7.57
CA TYR A 27 -1.92 -10.65 -8.84
C TYR A 27 -0.96 -9.47 -8.65
N GLY A 28 0.11 -9.42 -9.44
CA GLY A 28 1.06 -8.32 -9.41
C GLY A 28 2.40 -8.71 -10.02
N PHE A 29 3.48 -8.58 -9.25
CA PHE A 29 4.85 -8.81 -9.72
C PHE A 29 5.67 -9.56 -8.67
N PHE A 30 6.58 -10.40 -9.13
CA PHE A 30 7.58 -11.06 -8.31
C PHE A 30 8.89 -11.13 -9.09
N LYS A 31 9.98 -10.67 -8.49
CA LYS A 31 11.33 -10.89 -9.02
C LYS A 31 12.32 -10.98 -7.87
N GLN A 32 13.25 -11.90 -8.02
CA GLN A 32 14.36 -12.06 -7.10
C GLN A 32 15.66 -12.02 -7.90
N VAL A 33 16.67 -11.32 -7.38
CA VAL A 33 17.99 -11.18 -7.99
C VAL A 33 19.07 -11.31 -6.93
N LYS A 34 20.15 -12.00 -7.29
CA LYS A 34 21.36 -12.07 -6.47
C LYS A 34 22.24 -10.86 -6.77
N LEU A 35 22.76 -10.23 -5.71
CA LEU A 35 23.62 -9.04 -5.75
C LEU A 35 24.88 -9.33 -4.93
N SER A 36 26.05 -8.96 -5.44
CA SER A 36 27.31 -9.07 -4.68
C SER A 36 27.83 -7.68 -4.37
N LEU A 37 27.97 -7.35 -3.08
CA LEU A 37 28.42 -6.04 -2.60
C LEU A 37 29.49 -6.23 -1.53
N SER A 38 30.66 -5.62 -1.72
CA SER A 38 31.77 -5.65 -0.76
C SER A 38 32.18 -7.07 -0.29
N GLY A 39 32.17 -8.03 -1.21
CA GLY A 39 32.54 -9.43 -0.93
C GLY A 39 31.45 -10.25 -0.23
N ARG A 40 30.24 -9.71 -0.07
CA ARG A 40 29.07 -10.40 0.47
C ARG A 40 28.01 -10.54 -0.61
N ASP A 41 27.34 -11.68 -0.59
CA ASP A 41 26.23 -11.96 -1.49
C ASP A 41 24.91 -11.69 -0.78
N PHE A 42 23.97 -11.09 -1.51
CA PHE A 42 22.64 -10.74 -1.03
C PHE A 42 21.60 -11.19 -2.03
N MET A 43 20.45 -11.60 -1.51
CA MET A 43 19.27 -11.84 -2.30
C MET A 43 18.30 -10.66 -2.15
N PHE A 44 18.05 -9.98 -3.26
CA PHE A 44 17.09 -8.88 -3.34
C PHE A 44 15.79 -9.39 -3.97
N THR A 45 14.68 -9.26 -3.27
CA THR A 45 13.36 -9.67 -3.73
C THR A 45 12.43 -8.47 -3.79
N LEU A 46 11.75 -8.30 -4.92
CA LEU A 46 10.70 -7.30 -5.10
C LEU A 46 9.38 -8.00 -5.37
N ILE A 47 8.40 -7.74 -4.50
CA ILE A 47 7.05 -8.27 -4.63
C ILE A 47 6.08 -7.09 -4.73
N ALA A 48 5.23 -7.07 -5.75
CA ALA A 48 4.11 -6.15 -5.83
C ALA A 48 2.79 -6.93 -5.83
N ARG A 49 1.86 -6.52 -4.97
CA ARG A 49 0.58 -7.21 -4.73
C ARG A 49 -0.55 -6.23 -4.96
N ARG A 50 -1.35 -6.48 -6.00
CA ARG A 50 -2.52 -5.66 -6.34
C ARG A 50 -3.74 -6.17 -5.59
N SER A 51 -4.46 -5.24 -4.96
CA SER A 51 -5.74 -5.52 -4.32
C SER A 51 -6.78 -6.03 -5.31
N ARG A 52 -7.54 -7.05 -4.89
CA ARG A 52 -8.74 -7.51 -5.64
C ARG A 52 -9.94 -6.57 -5.46
N HIS A 53 -9.94 -5.77 -4.40
CA HIS A 53 -11.08 -4.92 -4.06
C HIS A 53 -11.10 -3.66 -4.93
N TYR A 54 -12.32 -3.25 -5.30
CA TYR A 54 -12.55 -2.08 -6.16
C TYR A 54 -11.68 -2.08 -7.43
N ALA A 55 -11.43 -3.29 -7.95
CA ALA A 55 -10.70 -3.52 -9.18
C ALA A 55 -11.54 -3.11 -10.40
N GLY A 56 -10.85 -2.62 -11.43
CA GLY A 56 -11.44 -2.25 -12.72
C GLY A 56 -10.42 -1.53 -13.60
N THR A 57 -10.86 -1.12 -14.78
CA THR A 57 -9.98 -0.39 -15.71
C THR A 57 -9.70 1.03 -15.20
N ARG A 58 -8.52 1.57 -15.55
CA ARG A 58 -7.96 2.83 -15.01
C ARG A 58 -8.89 4.03 -15.07
N TYR A 59 -9.81 4.06 -16.03
CA TYR A 59 -10.77 5.15 -16.21
C TYR A 59 -12.19 4.82 -15.72
N LEU A 60 -12.56 3.55 -15.63
CA LEU A 60 -13.87 3.15 -15.09
C LEU A 60 -13.89 3.07 -13.57
N LYS A 61 -12.73 2.85 -12.94
CA LYS A 61 -12.59 2.77 -11.48
C LYS A 61 -11.43 3.65 -11.00
N ARG A 62 -11.79 4.80 -10.42
CA ARG A 62 -10.90 5.71 -9.70
C ARG A 62 -11.52 6.05 -8.34
N GLY A 63 -10.71 6.62 -7.47
CA GLY A 63 -11.16 7.05 -6.15
C GLY A 63 -11.36 5.91 -5.16
N VAL A 64 -12.24 6.15 -4.20
CA VAL A 64 -12.65 5.23 -3.14
C VAL A 64 -14.10 4.77 -3.36
N ASN A 65 -14.44 3.60 -2.82
CA ASN A 65 -15.83 3.17 -2.67
C ASN A 65 -16.35 3.40 -1.24
N GLU A 66 -17.65 3.18 -1.02
CA GLU A 66 -18.31 3.34 0.29
C GLU A 66 -17.71 2.48 1.41
N LYS A 67 -16.96 1.42 1.07
CA LYS A 67 -16.29 0.54 2.04
C LYS A 67 -14.83 0.95 2.32
N GLY A 68 -14.41 2.15 1.90
CA GLY A 68 -13.03 2.64 2.07
C GLY A 68 -11.98 1.93 1.21
N ARG A 69 -12.38 1.20 0.16
CA ARG A 69 -11.45 0.51 -0.75
C ARG A 69 -11.14 1.41 -1.94
N VAL A 70 -9.85 1.71 -2.12
CA VAL A 70 -9.38 2.56 -3.23
C VAL A 70 -9.06 1.73 -4.46
N ALA A 71 -9.25 2.33 -5.64
CA ALA A 71 -8.91 1.69 -6.89
C ALA A 71 -7.39 1.66 -7.05
N ASN A 72 -6.87 0.62 -7.72
CA ASN A 72 -5.44 0.45 -7.97
C ASN A 72 -4.57 0.48 -6.70
N ASP A 73 -5.09 -0.03 -5.58
CA ASP A 73 -4.33 -0.27 -4.36
C ASP A 73 -3.31 -1.40 -4.60
N VAL A 74 -2.03 -1.06 -4.45
CA VAL A 74 -0.88 -1.93 -4.67
C VAL A 74 0.07 -1.78 -3.49
N GLU A 75 0.41 -2.91 -2.89
CA GLU A 75 1.46 -3.03 -1.88
C GLU A 75 2.73 -3.50 -2.57
N THR A 76 3.84 -2.79 -2.37
CA THR A 76 5.16 -3.16 -2.89
C THR A 76 6.06 -3.45 -1.70
N GLU A 77 6.68 -4.61 -1.69
CA GLU A 77 7.59 -5.04 -0.64
C GLU A 77 8.95 -5.34 -1.24
N GLN A 78 9.98 -4.75 -0.64
CA GLN A 78 11.37 -5.01 -0.91
C GLN A 78 11.94 -5.83 0.24
N ILE A 79 12.47 -7.01 -0.06
CA ILE A 79 13.09 -7.91 0.92
C ILE A 79 14.56 -8.08 0.54
N VAL A 80 15.45 -7.93 1.51
CA VAL A 80 16.89 -8.18 1.35
C VAL A 80 17.33 -9.14 2.43
N PHE A 81 18.01 -10.22 2.03
CA PHE A 81 18.68 -11.09 2.97
C PHE A 81 20.08 -11.48 2.48
N GLU A 82 20.99 -11.71 3.42
CA GLU A 82 22.35 -12.15 3.12
C GLU A 82 22.34 -13.62 2.67
N ASP A 83 23.00 -13.91 1.55
CA ASP A 83 23.14 -15.26 1.01
C ASP A 83 24.31 -15.96 1.71
N VAL A 84 24.03 -16.42 2.93
CA VAL A 84 25.00 -17.11 3.78
C VAL A 84 24.91 -18.63 3.61
N PRO A 85 26.01 -19.38 3.84
CA PRO A 85 25.98 -20.83 3.85
C PRO A 85 24.95 -21.40 4.83
N GLU A 86 24.44 -22.59 4.52
CA GLU A 86 23.55 -23.33 5.41
C GLU A 86 24.18 -23.48 6.81
N GLY A 87 23.38 -23.26 7.86
CA GLY A 87 23.85 -23.31 9.24
C GLY A 87 24.33 -21.96 9.81
N CYS A 88 24.47 -20.92 8.98
CA CYS A 88 24.74 -19.56 9.46
C CYS A 88 23.44 -18.79 9.74
N PRO A 89 23.43 -17.87 10.73
CA PRO A 89 22.30 -16.98 10.92
C PRO A 89 22.08 -16.09 9.69
N THR A 90 20.86 -16.09 9.15
CA THR A 90 20.49 -15.27 8.01
C THR A 90 19.81 -13.99 8.49
N GLN A 91 20.33 -12.82 8.10
CA GLN A 91 19.71 -11.54 8.38
C GLN A 91 18.73 -11.20 7.25
N ILE A 92 17.49 -10.87 7.61
CA ILE A 92 16.42 -10.52 6.68
C ILE A 92 15.91 -9.14 7.04
N SER A 93 15.77 -8.28 6.04
CA SER A 93 15.11 -6.99 6.16
C SER A 93 13.98 -6.89 5.14
N SER A 94 12.90 -6.20 5.50
CA SER A 94 11.79 -5.92 4.60
C SER A 94 11.27 -4.50 4.76
N VAL A 95 10.92 -3.86 3.63
CA VAL A 95 10.31 -2.53 3.58
C VAL A 95 9.08 -2.60 2.69
N VAL A 96 7.95 -2.12 3.21
CA VAL A 96 6.67 -2.11 2.52
C VAL A 96 6.27 -0.67 2.18
N GLN A 97 5.77 -0.47 0.95
CA GLN A 97 5.22 0.78 0.48
C GLN A 97 3.85 0.54 -0.16
N ASN A 98 2.88 1.40 0.14
CA ASN A 98 1.55 1.34 -0.48
C ASN A 98 1.37 2.45 -1.53
N ARG A 99 0.75 2.11 -2.65
CA ARG A 99 0.31 3.05 -3.68
C ARG A 99 -1.14 2.76 -4.03
N GLY A 100 -1.98 3.79 -4.01
CA GLY A 100 -3.39 3.68 -4.38
C GLY A 100 -3.93 4.92 -5.10
N SER A 101 -5.18 4.85 -5.54
CA SER A 101 -5.92 6.05 -5.94
C SER A 101 -6.17 6.96 -4.75
N ILE A 102 -6.26 8.27 -4.99
CA ILE A 102 -6.62 9.25 -3.96
C ILE A 102 -7.98 8.84 -3.36
N PRO A 103 -8.09 8.71 -2.03
CA PRO A 103 -9.26 8.14 -1.34
C PRO A 103 -10.43 9.14 -1.26
N LEU A 104 -10.86 9.66 -2.41
CA LEU A 104 -12.03 10.53 -2.58
C LEU A 104 -13.00 9.89 -3.57
N PHE A 105 -14.26 10.30 -3.57
CA PHE A 105 -15.19 9.92 -4.62
C PHE A 105 -14.94 10.77 -5.87
N TRP A 106 -14.28 10.19 -6.86
CA TRP A 106 -14.01 10.88 -8.12
C TRP A 106 -13.90 9.94 -9.30
N SER A 107 -14.22 10.45 -10.47
CA SER A 107 -14.18 9.74 -11.74
C SER A 107 -13.51 10.57 -12.83
N GLN A 108 -13.20 9.91 -13.93
CA GLN A 108 -12.81 10.56 -15.17
C GLN A 108 -13.65 9.98 -16.29
N GLU A 109 -14.44 10.83 -16.93
CA GLU A 109 -15.34 10.40 -18.00
C GLU A 109 -14.53 10.05 -19.25
N THR A 110 -14.54 8.78 -19.65
CA THR A 110 -13.77 8.34 -20.82
C THR A 110 -14.57 8.59 -22.10
N SER A 111 -14.17 9.61 -22.85
CA SER A 111 -14.57 9.75 -24.26
C SER A 111 -13.44 9.30 -25.17
N ARG A 112 -13.75 8.51 -26.21
CA ARG A 112 -12.78 8.05 -27.22
C ARG A 112 -12.10 9.21 -27.97
N LEU A 113 -12.71 10.39 -27.95
CA LEU A 113 -12.20 11.61 -28.60
C LEU A 113 -11.35 12.48 -27.67
N ASN A 114 -11.45 12.27 -26.35
CA ASN A 114 -10.78 13.11 -25.35
C ASN A 114 -9.56 12.39 -24.76
N LEU A 115 -8.38 12.71 -25.28
CA LEU A 115 -7.09 12.17 -24.82
C LEU A 115 -6.76 12.50 -23.35
N ARG A 116 -7.41 13.53 -22.78
CA ARG A 116 -7.26 13.91 -21.37
C ARG A 116 -8.62 14.26 -20.78
N PRO A 117 -9.37 13.25 -20.30
CA PRO A 117 -10.69 13.46 -19.73
C PRO A 117 -10.64 14.31 -18.47
N ASP A 118 -11.68 15.10 -18.25
CA ASP A 118 -11.79 15.94 -17.08
C ASP A 118 -12.07 15.10 -15.82
N ILE A 119 -11.68 15.67 -14.68
CA ILE A 119 -11.84 15.03 -13.37
C ILE A 119 -13.13 15.52 -12.75
N ILE A 120 -13.99 14.58 -12.39
CA ILE A 120 -15.29 14.86 -11.78
C ILE A 120 -15.19 14.42 -10.31
N LEU A 121 -15.24 15.40 -9.41
CA LEU A 121 -15.33 15.16 -7.97
C LEU A 121 -16.81 14.99 -7.58
N SER A 122 -17.12 13.91 -6.88
CA SER A 122 -18.46 13.62 -6.39
C SER A 122 -18.54 13.96 -4.90
N LYS A 123 -19.38 14.93 -4.53
CA LYS A 123 -19.62 15.33 -3.12
C LYS A 123 -20.59 14.39 -2.40
N LYS A 124 -20.45 13.08 -2.62
CA LYS A 124 -21.32 12.05 -2.02
C LYS A 124 -21.06 11.83 -0.53
N ASP A 125 -19.92 12.30 -0.04
CA ASP A 125 -19.42 12.03 1.29
C ASP A 125 -18.95 13.33 1.94
N PRO A 126 -19.87 14.13 2.52
CA PRO A 126 -19.53 15.42 3.10
C PRO A 126 -18.64 15.30 4.35
N ASN A 127 -18.69 14.16 5.04
CA ASN A 127 -17.93 13.88 6.27
C ASN A 127 -16.64 13.08 6.02
N TYR A 128 -16.34 12.73 4.77
CA TYR A 128 -15.19 11.92 4.39
C TYR A 128 -15.16 10.55 5.09
N ASP A 129 -16.31 9.94 5.33
CA ASP A 129 -16.45 8.65 5.99
C ASP A 129 -15.72 7.52 5.23
N ALA A 130 -15.80 7.50 3.90
CA ALA A 130 -15.09 6.51 3.09
C ALA A 130 -13.57 6.73 3.13
N THR A 131 -13.13 8.00 3.16
CA THR A 131 -11.73 8.36 3.33
C THR A 131 -11.22 7.93 4.70
N ARG A 132 -12.02 8.12 5.76
CA ARG A 132 -11.71 7.66 7.12
C ARG A 132 -11.53 6.15 7.16
N LEU A 133 -12.50 5.38 6.64
CA LEU A 133 -12.43 3.92 6.57
C LEU A 133 -11.18 3.43 5.81
N HIS A 134 -10.76 4.16 4.77
CA HIS A 134 -9.54 3.85 4.04
C HIS A 134 -8.30 3.96 4.94
N PHE A 135 -8.14 5.08 5.64
CA PHE A 135 -6.99 5.30 6.52
C PHE A 135 -7.03 4.39 7.76
N GLU A 136 -8.19 4.16 8.36
CA GLU A 136 -8.34 3.16 9.43
C GLU A 136 -7.89 1.77 8.99
N ASN A 137 -8.19 1.40 7.73
CA ASN A 137 -7.69 0.15 7.17
C ASN A 137 -6.18 0.13 6.94
N LEU A 138 -5.56 1.28 6.65
CA LEU A 138 -4.10 1.38 6.57
C LEU A 138 -3.46 1.26 7.95
N VAL A 139 -3.98 2.00 8.94
CA VAL A 139 -3.49 1.94 10.33
C VAL A 139 -3.62 0.54 10.90
N ARG A 140 -4.75 -0.15 10.66
CA ARG A 140 -4.93 -1.54 11.10
C ARG A 140 -3.90 -2.50 10.49
N ARG A 141 -3.37 -2.20 9.30
CA ARG A 141 -2.43 -3.06 8.58
C ARG A 141 -0.96 -2.73 8.85
N TYR A 142 -0.66 -1.44 8.99
CA TYR A 142 0.72 -0.95 9.00
C TYR A 142 1.05 -0.06 10.19
N GLY A 143 0.13 0.12 11.15
CA GLY A 143 0.36 0.98 12.30
C GLY A 143 0.37 2.48 11.97
N ASN A 144 0.87 3.26 12.93
CA ASN A 144 1.04 4.70 12.86
C ASN A 144 2.53 5.06 12.99
N PRO A 145 2.99 6.15 12.35
CA PRO A 145 2.22 7.13 11.58
C PRO A 145 2.04 6.77 10.10
N ILE A 146 0.92 7.19 9.50
CA ILE A 146 0.73 7.12 8.04
C ILE A 146 1.28 8.38 7.35
N ILE A 147 2.30 8.18 6.51
CA ILE A 147 2.95 9.26 5.73
C ILE A 147 2.45 9.22 4.28
N ILE A 148 1.87 10.33 3.83
CA ILE A 148 1.27 10.48 2.52
C ILE A 148 2.17 11.34 1.64
N LEU A 149 2.74 10.74 0.60
CA LEU A 149 3.43 11.46 -0.46
C LEU A 149 2.46 11.82 -1.57
N ASN A 150 2.14 13.11 -1.72
CA ASN A 150 1.25 13.59 -2.77
C ASN A 150 2.01 14.40 -3.83
N LEU A 151 2.08 13.86 -5.05
CA LEU A 151 2.78 14.46 -6.19
C LEU A 151 1.84 15.10 -7.24
N ILE A 152 0.58 15.37 -6.89
CA ILE A 152 -0.36 16.04 -7.80
C ILE A 152 0.18 17.40 -8.26
N LYS A 153 0.05 17.68 -9.56
CA LYS A 153 0.57 18.90 -10.18
C LYS A 153 -0.05 20.16 -9.54
N ARG A 154 0.78 21.16 -9.25
CA ARG A 154 0.35 22.41 -8.58
C ARG A 154 -0.11 23.48 -9.56
N CYS A 155 0.63 23.65 -10.66
CA CYS A 155 0.38 24.66 -11.67
C CYS A 155 -0.03 23.97 -12.97
N GLU A 156 -1.28 24.16 -13.34
CA GLU A 156 -1.86 23.66 -14.58
C GLU A 156 -2.58 24.80 -15.30
N LYS A 157 -2.49 24.82 -16.63
CA LYS A 157 -3.24 25.80 -17.45
C LYS A 157 -4.76 25.61 -17.33
N LYS A 158 -5.19 24.36 -17.11
CA LYS A 158 -6.59 24.00 -16.80
C LYS A 158 -6.61 23.30 -15.44
N PRO A 159 -7.42 23.75 -14.47
CA PRO A 159 -7.42 23.19 -13.12
C PRO A 159 -8.11 21.82 -13.12
N ARG A 160 -7.34 20.75 -13.36
CA ARG A 160 -7.88 19.38 -13.39
C ARG A 160 -7.49 18.66 -12.12
N GLU A 161 -6.19 18.47 -11.91
CA GLU A 161 -5.70 17.77 -10.73
C GLU A 161 -5.71 18.67 -9.49
N THR A 162 -5.63 19.99 -9.69
CA THR A 162 -5.68 20.98 -8.61
C THR A 162 -6.96 20.86 -7.77
N ILE A 163 -8.10 20.49 -8.37
CA ILE A 163 -9.37 20.29 -7.67
C ILE A 163 -9.25 19.11 -6.69
N LEU A 164 -8.73 17.96 -7.16
CA LEU A 164 -8.50 16.80 -6.29
C LEU A 164 -7.49 17.10 -5.19
N ARG A 165 -6.44 17.87 -5.52
CA ARG A 165 -5.42 18.26 -4.54
C ARG A 165 -6.01 19.08 -3.41
N ALA A 166 -6.86 20.06 -3.74
CA ALA A 166 -7.51 20.91 -2.76
C ALA A 166 -8.45 20.09 -1.88
N GLU A 167 -9.28 19.25 -2.51
CA GLU A 167 -10.24 18.44 -1.75
C GLU A 167 -9.57 17.39 -0.87
N PHE A 168 -8.50 16.76 -1.35
CA PHE A 168 -7.77 15.79 -0.54
C PHE A 168 -7.06 16.47 0.63
N ALA A 169 -6.54 17.68 0.45
CA ALA A 169 -6.01 18.45 1.58
C ALA A 169 -7.11 18.80 2.60
N ASN A 170 -8.33 19.09 2.14
CA ASN A 170 -9.48 19.32 3.02
C ASN A 170 -9.85 18.07 3.80
N SER A 171 -9.90 16.90 3.16
CA SER A 171 -10.23 15.63 3.82
C SER A 171 -9.21 15.28 4.89
N ILE A 172 -7.90 15.40 4.60
CA ILE A 172 -6.84 15.14 5.59
C ILE A 172 -6.94 16.09 6.78
N ARG A 173 -7.14 17.38 6.52
CA ARG A 173 -7.33 18.37 7.59
C ARG A 173 -8.57 18.08 8.42
N PHE A 174 -9.66 17.63 7.79
CA PHE A 174 -10.90 17.27 8.49
C PHE A 174 -10.67 16.08 9.42
N LEU A 175 -10.05 14.99 8.93
CA LEU A 175 -9.77 13.79 9.72
C LEU A 175 -8.76 14.05 10.85
N ASN A 176 -7.73 14.88 10.61
CA ASN A 176 -6.76 15.21 11.65
C ASN A 176 -7.33 16.01 12.83
N LYS A 177 -8.54 16.59 12.72
CA LYS A 177 -9.21 17.25 13.85
C LYS A 177 -9.65 16.27 14.93
N SER A 178 -9.98 15.04 14.54
CA SER A 178 -10.43 13.99 15.46
C SER A 178 -9.32 13.05 15.93
N LEU A 179 -8.09 13.23 15.45
CA LEU A 179 -6.95 12.36 15.74
C LEU A 179 -5.96 13.02 16.70
N THR A 180 -5.30 12.20 17.53
CA THR A 180 -4.20 12.62 18.40
C THR A 180 -2.97 13.01 17.57
N GLU A 181 -2.02 13.77 18.12
CA GLU A 181 -0.81 14.19 17.39
C GLU A 181 0.01 13.02 16.82
N GLU A 182 0.02 11.89 17.50
CA GLU A 182 0.73 10.67 17.11
C GLU A 182 0.04 9.97 15.92
N ASP A 183 -1.29 9.95 15.92
CA ASP A 183 -2.10 9.30 14.89
C ASP A 183 -2.37 10.18 13.65
N ARG A 184 -1.89 11.44 13.67
CA ARG A 184 -2.14 12.38 12.57
C ARG A 184 -1.53 11.92 11.26
N LEU A 185 -2.34 12.01 10.21
CA LEU A 185 -1.91 11.78 8.83
C LEU A 185 -0.95 12.89 8.41
N ARG A 186 0.27 12.51 8.00
CA ARG A 186 1.34 13.46 7.63
C ARG A 186 1.48 13.52 6.12
N ALA A 187 1.10 14.65 5.50
CA ALA A 187 1.17 14.83 4.05
C ALA A 187 2.36 15.71 3.63
N THR A 188 3.23 15.20 2.75
CA THR A 188 4.41 15.92 2.21
C THR A 188 4.37 16.07 0.69
N LYS A 189 5.13 17.04 0.15
CA LYS A 189 4.89 17.66 -1.17
C LYS A 189 6.14 17.94 -2.02
N SER A 190 7.23 17.18 -1.92
CA SER A 190 8.43 17.50 -2.72
C SER A 190 9.20 16.31 -3.26
N VAL A 191 9.41 16.30 -4.58
CA VAL A 191 10.28 15.35 -5.30
C VAL A 191 11.75 15.72 -5.13
N ALA A 192 12.08 17.01 -5.02
CA ALA A 192 13.48 17.48 -4.83
C ALA A 192 14.04 17.09 -3.45
N VAL A 193 13.17 16.65 -2.54
CA VAL A 193 13.48 16.28 -1.16
C VAL A 193 13.17 14.79 -0.94
N LEU A 194 12.93 14.01 -2.00
CA LEU A 194 12.46 12.63 -1.88
C LEU A 194 13.40 11.77 -1.04
N GLY A 195 14.72 11.95 -1.18
CA GLY A 195 15.71 11.27 -0.33
C GLY A 195 15.53 11.59 1.15
N ARG A 196 15.38 12.87 1.51
CA ARG A 196 15.13 13.28 2.91
C ARG A 196 13.75 12.87 3.41
N VAL A 197 12.74 12.84 2.54
CA VAL A 197 11.40 12.34 2.89
C VAL A 197 11.43 10.84 3.13
N ALA A 198 12.16 10.09 2.32
CA ALA A 198 12.34 8.66 2.49
C ALA A 198 13.11 8.37 3.79
N ASP A 199 14.21 9.09 4.04
CA ASP A 199 14.97 8.98 5.28
C ASP A 199 14.11 9.32 6.51
N TYR A 200 13.39 10.45 6.47
CA TYR A 200 12.44 10.83 7.52
C TYR A 200 11.35 9.76 7.74
N ALA A 201 10.81 9.20 6.67
CA ALA A 201 9.79 8.16 6.76
C ALA A 201 10.35 6.88 7.39
N LEU A 202 11.50 6.41 6.91
CA LEU A 202 12.17 5.21 7.43
C LEU A 202 12.60 5.38 8.89
N ASN A 203 13.04 6.57 9.29
CA ASN A 203 13.38 6.86 10.69
C ASN A 203 12.15 6.84 11.61
N LEU A 204 10.95 7.11 11.08
CA LEU A 204 9.72 7.11 11.86
C LEU A 204 8.99 5.76 11.88
N THR A 205 8.91 5.09 10.73
CA THR A 205 8.19 3.81 10.59
C THR A 205 9.10 2.61 10.79
N GLY A 206 10.42 2.81 10.74
CA GLY A 206 11.38 1.73 10.76
C GLY A 206 11.35 0.86 9.50
N ILE A 207 12.04 -0.26 9.61
CA ILE A 207 12.06 -1.36 8.65
C ILE A 207 11.84 -2.66 9.42
N PHE A 208 11.24 -3.66 8.79
CA PHE A 208 11.25 -4.98 9.36
C PHE A 208 12.69 -5.52 9.32
N TYR A 209 13.15 -6.07 10.44
CA TYR A 209 14.45 -6.73 10.54
C TYR A 209 14.31 -7.96 11.43
N CYS A 210 14.79 -9.11 10.95
CA CYS A 210 14.91 -10.31 11.76
C CYS A 210 16.20 -11.06 11.44
N GLN A 211 16.69 -11.81 12.42
CA GLN A 211 17.78 -12.76 12.25
C GLN A 211 17.23 -14.16 12.46
N VAL A 212 17.31 -14.99 11.43
CA VAL A 212 16.83 -16.37 11.45
C VAL A 212 18.02 -17.28 11.76
N THR A 213 17.94 -18.01 12.88
CA THR A 213 18.93 -19.03 13.23
C THR A 213 18.45 -20.42 12.79
N PRO A 214 19.35 -21.31 12.34
CA PRO A 214 18.98 -22.60 11.76
C PRO A 214 18.25 -23.57 12.71
N ASN A 215 18.35 -23.37 14.03
CA ASN A 215 17.87 -24.33 15.04
C ASN A 215 16.48 -24.03 15.62
N CYS A 216 15.72 -23.09 15.06
CA CYS A 216 14.33 -22.90 15.48
C CYS A 216 13.44 -24.01 14.89
N ARG A 217 13.19 -25.07 15.68
CA ARG A 217 12.04 -25.95 15.45
C ARG A 217 10.75 -25.10 15.42
N PRO A 218 9.75 -25.41 14.57
CA PRO A 218 8.49 -24.69 14.55
C PRO A 218 7.62 -25.14 15.74
N GLU A 219 8.02 -24.79 16.96
CA GLU A 219 7.15 -24.90 18.13
C GLU A 219 6.33 -23.62 18.24
N GLY A 220 5.09 -23.70 17.76
CA GLY A 220 4.07 -22.68 17.91
C GLY A 220 4.17 -21.55 16.88
N LEU A 221 3.02 -21.18 16.31
CA LEU A 221 2.82 -19.88 15.70
C LEU A 221 3.17 -18.81 16.76
N LEU A 222 4.43 -18.40 16.80
CA LEU A 222 4.83 -17.22 17.54
C LEU A 222 4.16 -16.05 16.82
N ASN A 223 3.24 -15.40 17.54
CA ASN A 223 2.82 -14.04 17.27
C ASN A 223 4.08 -13.19 17.14
N LEU A 224 4.60 -13.08 15.91
CA LEU A 224 5.55 -12.05 15.52
C LEU A 224 4.76 -10.74 15.52
N SER A 225 4.52 -10.22 16.73
CA SER A 225 4.33 -8.79 16.94
C SER A 225 5.67 -8.11 16.65
N CYS A 226 6.10 -8.16 15.40
CA CYS A 226 7.04 -7.19 14.88
C CYS A 226 6.21 -5.93 14.65
N LEU A 227 6.49 -4.93 15.47
CA LEU A 227 5.97 -3.57 15.30
C LEU A 227 6.21 -3.15 13.85
N VAL A 228 5.11 -2.80 13.18
CA VAL A 228 5.10 -2.08 11.90
C VAL A 228 5.03 -0.60 12.20
#